data_AF-F0Z8Q6-F1
#
_entry.id   AF-F0Z8Q6-F1
#
_cell.length_a   1.000
_cell.length_b   1.000
_cell.length_c   1.000
_cell.angle_alpha   90.00
_cell.angle_beta   90.00
_cell.angle_gamma   90.00
#
_symmetry.space_group_name_H-M   'P 1'
#
loop_
_entity.id
_entity.type
_entity.pdbx_description
1 polymer ?
#
loop_
_entity_poly.entity_id
_entity_poly.type
_entity_poly.pdbx_seq_one_letter_code
_entity_poly.pdbx_strand_id
1 'polypeptide(L)'
;PNSLTTLKFGYYFNQVILPGTLPNSLTTLTFGHDFNQVVLPGTLPNRLTTLTFGYKFNQVILPGTLPNSLTTLTFGHNFNQVVLPGTLPNSLTKLTLGVLKKKKINLNNEF
;
A
#
# COMPACT_ATOMS: atom_id res chain seq x y z
N PRO A 1 -1.70 13.91 14.77
CA PRO A 1 -2.58 13.91 15.97
C PRO A 1 -3.22 12.52 16.13
N ASN A 2 -3.49 12.07 17.36
CA ASN A 2 -3.98 10.71 17.63
C ASN A 2 -5.44 10.47 17.21
N SER A 3 -6.13 11.51 16.76
CA SER A 3 -7.48 11.45 16.18
C SER A 3 -7.49 11.47 14.65
N LEU A 4 -6.31 11.55 14.00
CA LEU A 4 -6.24 11.65 12.54
C LEU A 4 -6.70 10.33 11.90
N THR A 5 -7.78 10.39 11.12
CA THR A 5 -8.34 9.22 10.42
C THR A 5 -7.94 9.17 8.95
N THR A 6 -7.69 10.32 8.33
CA THR A 6 -7.29 10.45 6.92
C THR A 6 -6.01 11.26 6.80
N LEU A 7 -5.05 10.73 6.03
CA LEU A 7 -3.80 11.38 5.72
C LEU A 7 -3.54 11.29 4.22
N LYS A 8 -3.29 12.44 3.61
CA LYS A 8 -2.87 12.56 2.22
C LYS A 8 -1.54 13.28 2.14
N PHE A 9 -0.54 12.61 1.59
CA PHE A 9 0.75 13.22 1.32
C PHE A 9 0.71 14.08 0.06
N GLY A 10 1.49 15.16 0.05
CA GLY A 10 1.60 16.07 -1.08
C GLY A 10 2.30 15.44 -2.29
N TYR A 11 2.14 16.06 -3.47
CA TYR A 11 2.60 15.52 -4.76
C TYR A 11 4.07 15.07 -4.75
N TYR A 12 4.96 15.87 -4.16
CA TYR A 12 6.41 15.65 -4.13
C TYR A 12 6.92 14.87 -2.89
N PHE A 13 6.04 14.40 -2.00
CA PHE A 13 6.46 13.68 -0.80
C PHE A 13 7.09 12.33 -1.19
N ASN A 14 8.36 12.15 -0.87
CA ASN A 14 9.11 10.92 -1.15
C ASN A 14 10.10 10.59 -0.03
N GLN A 15 9.71 10.82 1.22
CA GLN A 15 10.52 10.49 2.40
C GLN A 15 10.14 9.12 2.96
N VAL A 16 11.11 8.44 3.58
CA VAL A 16 10.89 7.16 4.26
C VAL A 16 9.96 7.38 5.45
N ILE A 17 9.01 6.47 5.65
CA ILE A 17 8.12 6.44 6.81
C ILE A 17 8.52 5.29 7.70
N LEU A 18 8.94 5.60 8.93
CA LEU A 18 9.39 4.61 9.89
C LEU A 18 8.19 3.95 10.61
N PRO A 19 8.34 2.70 11.08
CA PRO A 19 7.35 2.08 11.95
C PRO A 19 6.99 2.97 13.15
N GLY A 20 5.71 3.02 13.50
CA GLY A 20 5.20 3.81 14.62
C GLY A 20 5.04 5.32 14.38
N THR A 21 5.41 5.87 13.21
CA THR A 21 5.24 7.31 12.95
C THR A 21 3.82 7.69 12.52
N LEU A 22 3.07 6.75 11.93
CA LEU A 22 1.69 6.98 11.51
C LEU A 22 0.74 6.78 12.71
N PRO A 23 -0.28 7.65 12.90
CA PRO A 23 -1.24 7.48 13.98
C PRO A 23 -2.03 6.18 13.85
N ASN A 24 -2.21 5.45 14.96
CA ASN A 24 -2.99 4.21 15.00
C ASN A 24 -4.48 4.39 14.65
N SER A 25 -5.00 5.62 14.71
CA SER A 25 -6.36 5.97 14.32
C SER A 25 -6.58 6.03 12.81
N LEU A 26 -5.51 5.97 12.00
CA LEU A 26 -5.59 6.20 10.57
C LEU A 26 -6.32 5.04 9.87
N THR A 27 -7.39 5.39 9.14
CA THR A 27 -8.18 4.45 8.34
C THR A 27 -7.93 4.62 6.85
N THR A 28 -7.50 5.80 6.42
CA THR A 28 -7.27 6.12 5.01
C THR A 28 -5.92 6.81 4.83
N LEU A 29 -5.09 6.24 3.95
CA LEU A 29 -3.77 6.76 3.60
C LEU A 29 -3.63 6.89 2.09
N THR A 30 -3.29 8.08 1.63
CA THR A 30 -3.00 8.36 0.23
C THR A 30 -1.60 8.96 0.09
N PHE A 31 -0.75 8.27 -0.66
CA PHE A 31 0.57 8.77 -1.04
C PHE A 31 0.50 9.70 -2.26
N GLY A 32 1.36 10.71 -2.27
CA GLY A 32 1.50 11.63 -3.39
C GLY A 32 2.20 11.00 -4.59
N HIS A 33 2.13 11.69 -5.75
CA HIS A 33 2.62 11.22 -7.04
C HIS A 33 4.04 10.64 -7.01
N ASP A 34 4.96 11.30 -6.30
CA ASP A 34 6.39 10.97 -6.31
C ASP A 34 6.83 9.94 -5.27
N PHE A 35 5.93 9.48 -4.39
CA PHE A 35 6.27 8.51 -3.37
C PHE A 35 6.72 7.18 -3.99
N ASN A 36 7.96 6.77 -3.73
CA ASN A 36 8.54 5.53 -4.19
C ASN A 36 9.53 4.93 -3.17
N GLN A 37 9.22 5.08 -1.88
CA GLN A 37 10.00 4.50 -0.79
C GLN A 37 9.48 3.11 -0.41
N VAL A 38 10.37 2.25 0.09
CA VAL A 38 10.00 0.94 0.64
C VAL A 38 9.11 1.16 1.86
N VAL A 39 8.04 0.37 1.97
CA VAL A 39 7.17 0.32 3.14
C VAL A 39 7.55 -0.92 3.95
N LEU A 40 8.03 -0.72 5.17
CA LEU A 40 8.45 -1.82 6.03
C LEU A 40 7.24 -2.41 6.79
N PRO A 41 7.30 -3.69 7.19
CA PRO A 41 6.33 -4.26 8.13
C PRO A 41 6.22 -3.41 9.40
N GLY A 42 5.00 -3.16 9.85
CA GLY A 42 4.70 -2.28 11.00
C GLY A 42 4.70 -0.78 10.70
N THR A 43 5.01 -0.34 9.47
CA THR A 43 4.84 1.06 9.06
C THR A 43 3.37 1.46 8.94
N LEU A 44 2.52 0.57 8.40
CA LEU A 44 1.09 0.83 8.21
C LEU A 44 0.30 0.49 9.48
N PRO A 45 -0.61 1.36 9.95
CA PRO A 45 -1.36 1.12 11.18
C PRO A 45 -2.41 0.02 10.99
N ASN A 46 -2.65 -0.76 12.04
CA ASN A 46 -3.54 -1.94 12.03
C ASN A 46 -5.02 -1.65 11.76
N ARG A 47 -5.44 -0.37 11.76
CA ARG A 47 -6.83 0.06 11.46
C ARG A 47 -6.99 0.57 10.03
N LEU A 48 -5.92 0.56 9.23
CA LEU A 48 -5.96 1.09 7.87
C LEU A 48 -6.85 0.21 6.99
N THR A 49 -7.91 0.80 6.43
CA THR A 49 -8.85 0.10 5.55
C THR A 49 -8.64 0.47 4.09
N THR A 50 -8.12 1.68 3.82
CA THR A 50 -7.88 2.18 2.46
C THR A 50 -6.45 2.68 2.30
N LEU A 51 -5.75 2.12 1.32
CA LEU A 51 -4.40 2.53 0.94
C LEU A 51 -4.32 2.83 -0.56
N THR A 52 -3.82 4.01 -0.88
CA THR A 52 -3.56 4.43 -2.26
C THR A 52 -2.11 4.85 -2.41
N PHE A 53 -1.36 4.15 -3.25
CA PHE A 53 -0.01 4.52 -3.64
C PHE A 53 0.00 5.54 -4.78
N GLY A 54 1.03 6.38 -4.81
CA GLY A 54 1.24 7.39 -5.84
C GLY A 54 1.67 6.82 -7.18
N TYR A 55 1.59 7.64 -8.23
CA TYR A 55 1.90 7.27 -9.62
C TYR A 55 3.25 6.58 -9.79
N LYS A 56 4.32 7.09 -9.14
CA LYS A 56 5.70 6.58 -9.27
C LYS A 56 6.00 5.35 -8.41
N PHE A 57 5.10 4.92 -7.53
CA PHE A 57 5.37 3.81 -6.63
C PHE A 57 5.63 2.51 -7.40
N ASN A 58 6.81 1.91 -7.20
CA ASN A 58 7.24 0.68 -7.85
C ASN A 58 8.16 -0.15 -6.93
N GLN A 59 7.84 -0.21 -5.64
CA GLN A 59 8.57 -1.03 -4.66
C GLN A 59 7.85 -2.35 -4.40
N VAL A 60 8.63 -3.40 -4.09
CA VAL A 60 8.07 -4.69 -3.67
C VAL A 60 7.38 -4.51 -2.31
N ILE A 61 6.18 -5.08 -2.17
CA ILE A 61 5.50 -5.18 -0.87
C ILE A 61 5.80 -6.56 -0.29
N LEU A 62 6.39 -6.60 0.90
CA LEU A 62 6.72 -7.84 1.58
C LEU A 62 5.49 -8.41 2.31
N PRO A 63 5.37 -9.74 2.47
CA PRO A 63 4.37 -10.34 3.35
C PRO A 63 4.38 -9.73 4.76
N GLY A 64 3.20 -9.50 5.32
CA GLY A 64 3.03 -8.83 6.62
C GLY A 64 3.17 -7.30 6.60
N THR A 65 3.43 -6.68 5.44
CA THR A 65 3.47 -5.20 5.31
C THR A 65 2.08 -4.58 5.32
N LEU A 66 1.12 -5.22 4.64
CA LEU A 66 -0.26 -4.74 4.56
C LEU A 66 -1.04 -5.22 5.81
N PRO A 67 -1.80 -4.33 6.48
CA PRO A 67 -2.56 -4.71 7.66
C PRO A 67 -3.77 -5.59 7.29
N ASN A 68 -4.13 -6.53 8.18
CA ASN A 68 -5.27 -7.43 8.01
C ASN A 68 -6.64 -6.74 7.99
N SER A 69 -6.70 -5.43 8.25
CA SER A 69 -7.90 -4.61 8.12
C SER A 69 -8.09 -4.03 6.72
N LEU A 70 -7.10 -4.14 5.83
CA LEU A 70 -7.10 -3.44 4.55
C LEU A 70 -8.15 -4.05 3.61
N THR A 71 -9.11 -3.25 3.19
CA THR A 71 -10.19 -3.67 2.27
C THR A 71 -9.99 -3.12 0.87
N THR A 72 -9.34 -1.95 0.75
CA THR A 72 -9.07 -1.30 -0.53
C THR A 72 -7.59 -0.99 -0.70
N LEU A 73 -7.00 -1.52 -1.77
CA LEU A 73 -5.63 -1.25 -2.17
C LEU A 73 -5.58 -0.75 -3.61
N THR A 74 -4.96 0.39 -3.83
CA THR A 74 -4.73 0.97 -5.15
C THR A 74 -3.25 1.23 -5.36
N PHE A 75 -2.67 0.59 -6.37
CA PHE A 75 -1.32 0.87 -6.83
C PHE A 75 -1.31 1.96 -7.91
N GLY A 76 -0.21 2.69 -7.97
CA GLY A 76 0.02 3.70 -9.00
C GLY A 76 0.37 3.10 -10.36
N HIS A 77 0.36 3.96 -11.38
CA HIS A 77 0.60 3.58 -12.77
C HIS A 77 1.93 2.84 -13.00
N ASN A 78 3.01 3.23 -12.32
CA ASN A 78 4.33 2.63 -12.55
C ASN A 78 4.57 1.33 -11.79
N PHE A 79 3.59 0.84 -11.01
CA PHE A 79 3.75 -0.41 -10.27
C PHE A 79 3.90 -1.60 -11.23
N ASN A 80 5.08 -2.21 -11.19
CA ASN A 80 5.47 -3.34 -12.05
C ASN A 80 6.27 -4.38 -11.25
N GLN A 81 5.86 -4.61 -10.00
CA GLN A 81 6.45 -5.61 -9.12
C GLN A 81 5.56 -6.85 -9.03
N VAL A 82 6.19 -7.98 -8.72
CA VAL A 82 5.46 -9.22 -8.43
C VAL A 82 4.82 -9.10 -7.05
N VAL A 83 3.55 -9.51 -6.95
CA VAL A 83 2.86 -9.69 -5.66
C VAL A 83 3.15 -11.11 -5.19
N LEU A 84 3.88 -11.25 -4.10
CA LEU A 84 4.23 -12.56 -3.54
C LEU A 84 3.03 -13.20 -2.83
N PRO A 85 2.92 -14.54 -2.78
CA PRO A 85 1.94 -15.22 -1.94
C PRO A 85 2.00 -14.73 -0.49
N GLY A 86 0.83 -14.57 0.15
CA GLY A 86 0.72 -14.03 1.51
C GLY A 86 0.94 -12.52 1.65
N THR A 87 1.14 -11.79 0.55
CA THR A 87 1.27 -10.31 0.60
C THR A 87 -0.07 -9.61 0.78
N LEU A 88 -1.11 -10.08 0.08
CA LEU A 88 -2.44 -9.49 0.13
C LEU A 88 -3.19 -10.04 1.36
N PRO A 89 -3.82 -9.18 2.18
CA PRO A 89 -4.59 -9.64 3.33
C PRO A 89 -5.94 -10.24 2.88
N ASN A 90 -6.42 -11.23 3.62
CA ASN A 90 -7.70 -11.91 3.33
C ASN A 90 -8.92 -10.97 3.37
N SER A 91 -8.81 -9.81 4.02
CA SER A 91 -9.84 -8.77 4.08
C SER A 91 -9.99 -7.97 2.79
N LEU A 92 -9.08 -8.13 1.83
CA LEU A 92 -9.01 -7.26 0.65
C LEU A 92 -10.19 -7.56 -0.31
N THR A 93 -11.07 -6.58 -0.48
CA THR A 93 -12.24 -6.69 -1.37
C THR A 93 -12.04 -5.94 -2.68
N LYS A 94 -11.15 -4.94 -2.70
CA LYS A 94 -10.85 -4.13 -3.87
C LYS A 94 -9.35 -3.98 -4.07
N LEU A 95 -8.88 -4.49 -5.21
CA LEU A 95 -7.51 -4.31 -5.68
C LEU A 95 -7.53 -3.57 -7.03
N THR A 96 -6.74 -2.52 -7.14
CA THR A 96 -6.50 -1.81 -8.40
C THR A 96 -5.01 -1.79 -8.68
N LEU A 97 -4.61 -2.39 -9.80
CA LEU A 97 -3.24 -2.39 -10.30
C LEU A 97 -3.07 -1.23 -11.30
N GLY A 98 -1.87 -0.65 -11.36
CA GLY A 98 -1.50 0.33 -12.38
C GLY A 98 -1.63 -0.23 -13.80
N VAL A 99 -1.67 0.65 -14.81
CA VAL A 99 -1.87 0.25 -16.21
C VAL A 99 -0.84 -0.80 -16.62
N LEU A 100 -1.36 -1.95 -17.06
CA LEU A 100 -0.64 -3.16 -17.43
C LEU A 100 0.43 -2.89 -18.51
N LYS A 101 1.70 -2.73 -18.10
CA LYS A 101 2.81 -3.17 -18.97
C LYS A 101 2.98 -4.67 -18.75
N LYS A 102 2.31 -5.46 -19.61
CA LYS A 102 2.42 -6.92 -19.76
C LYS A 102 3.53 -7.57 -18.92
N LYS A 103 3.23 -7.89 -17.67
CA LYS A 103 3.94 -8.94 -16.93
C LYS A 103 2.88 -9.85 -16.35
N LYS A 104 2.98 -11.13 -16.71
CA LYS A 104 2.10 -12.22 -16.27
C LYS A 104 1.87 -12.08 -14.78
N ILE A 105 0.64 -11.77 -14.38
CA ILE A 105 0.23 -11.96 -13.00
C ILE A 105 0.11 -13.48 -12.86
N ASN A 106 1.15 -14.14 -12.34
CA ASN A 106 1.02 -15.52 -11.88
C ASN A 106 0.28 -15.47 -10.54
N LEU A 107 -1.04 -15.35 -10.60
CA LEU A 107 -1.90 -15.83 -9.53
C LEU A 107 -1.92 -17.35 -9.69
N ASN A 108 -0.92 -18.02 -9.14
CA ASN A 108 -1.06 -19.45 -8.91
C ASN A 108 -2.18 -19.59 -7.88
N ASN A 109 -3.36 -19.96 -8.38
CA ASN A 109 -4.51 -20.34 -7.59
C ASN A 109 -4.12 -21.51 -6.69
N GLU A 110 -4.03 -21.27 -5.38
CA GLU A 110 -4.32 -22.31 -4.40
C GLU A 110 -5.27 -21.70 -3.37
N PHE A 111 -6.54 -22.10 -3.48
CA PHE A 111 -7.52 -22.06 -2.41
C PHE A 111 -7.25 -23.23 -1.46
#